data_AF-A0A165RAT8-F1
#
_entry.id   AF-A0A165RAT8-F1
#
_cell.length_a   1.000
_cell.length_b   1.000
_cell.length_c   1.000
_cell.angle_alpha   90.00
_cell.angle_beta   90.00
_cell.angle_gamma   90.00
#
_symmetry.space_group_name_H-M   'P 1'
#
loop_
_entity.id
_entity.type
_entity.pdbx_description
1 polymer ?
#
loop_
_entity_poly.entity_id
_entity_poly.type
_entity_poly.pdbx_seq_one_letter_code
_entity_poly.pdbx_strand_id
1 'polypeptide(L)'
;MSEKNTSSTKPARPAGGHGPGGHAGLVEKPKSFWKTAIRLMRYMSDRWVGLAVVMIFAIASVIFQIRTPKILGKATTELYKGIMKGAAQQKAGISQSGYPINFEKIGQIIMIVLIMYLASALFNFIQQYIMTRISQRTVYKLRRSFKGKMQKVPISYYDTHSNGDIMSRAVNDMDNIANTLQQNLTQAVTSTVTFVGTLWMMLTISWKLTLIALVTIPLSVVVVGVIAPKSQKFFGTQQKSLGLLNNQVEENYAGHVVIKSFNKEQDAIDDFEIQNNNYYQSAWKAQFISGIIMPLMMFLNNIGYVFVAIIGGIDVANGNVSLGNIQAFLQYTQQFSQPISQMANLLNTIQSTVASAERVFEVLDEEEMKQTKSNLPAEPDSDNLISLQHVQFGYADNDLLMKDYNLDVKRGQQVAIVGPTGAGKTTIINLLERFYDIKGGSIKLKGTDTRDLDREDLRSHFAMVLQDTLALYWDDFRQLEVRP
;
A
#
# COMPACT_ATOMS: atom_id res chain seq x y z
N MET A 1 41.34 9.47 -32.53
CA MET A 1 41.67 9.02 -31.17
C MET A 1 41.21 10.08 -30.18
N SER A 2 40.19 9.73 -29.39
CA SER A 2 39.77 10.29 -28.09
C SER A 2 38.24 10.32 -28.05
N GLU A 3 37.67 9.18 -27.65
CA GLU A 3 36.27 9.06 -27.24
C GLU A 3 36.07 9.84 -25.94
N LYS A 4 35.18 10.83 -25.96
CA LYS A 4 34.64 11.46 -24.74
C LYS A 4 33.49 10.60 -24.24
N ASN A 5 33.75 9.82 -23.20
CA ASN A 5 32.76 9.19 -22.35
C ASN A 5 31.97 10.29 -21.60
N THR A 6 30.74 10.55 -22.02
CA THR A 6 29.78 11.34 -21.25
C THR A 6 28.94 10.39 -20.39
N SER A 7 29.34 10.22 -19.13
CA SER A 7 28.51 9.57 -18.11
C SER A 7 27.27 10.44 -17.86
N SER A 8 26.12 9.98 -18.35
CA SER A 8 24.82 10.61 -18.13
C SER A 8 24.37 10.44 -16.67
N THR A 9 24.63 11.44 -15.83
CA THR A 9 23.85 11.64 -14.61
C THR A 9 22.45 12.09 -15.02
N LYS A 10 21.49 11.17 -14.95
CA LYS A 10 20.07 11.49 -15.12
C LYS A 10 19.68 12.53 -14.05
N PRO A 11 19.06 13.67 -14.42
CA PRO A 11 18.48 14.55 -13.41
C PRO A 11 17.37 13.81 -12.67
N ALA A 12 17.35 13.94 -11.34
CA ALA A 12 16.27 13.49 -10.50
C ALA A 12 14.95 14.08 -11.03
N ARG A 13 13.98 13.22 -11.33
CA ARG A 13 12.64 13.66 -11.72
C ARG A 13 12.02 14.41 -10.53
N PRO A 14 11.37 15.55 -10.75
CA PRO A 14 10.58 16.17 -9.69
C PRO A 14 9.51 15.17 -9.23
N ALA A 15 9.48 14.91 -7.93
CA ALA A 15 8.48 14.09 -7.28
C ALA A 15 7.11 14.73 -7.54
N GLY A 16 6.27 14.07 -8.33
CA GLY A 16 4.95 14.58 -8.69
C GLY A 16 4.10 14.81 -7.44
N GLY A 17 3.53 16.02 -7.35
CA GLY A 17 2.54 16.40 -6.34
C GLY A 17 1.40 15.39 -6.32
N HIS A 18 1.15 14.81 -5.15
CA HIS A 18 0.04 13.90 -4.92
C HIS A 18 -1.23 14.72 -4.73
N GLY A 19 -2.04 14.83 -5.79
CA GLY A 19 -3.41 15.30 -5.70
C GLY A 19 -4.28 14.29 -4.93
N PRO A 20 -5.23 14.74 -4.09
CA PRO A 20 -6.13 13.87 -3.36
C PRO A 20 -7.22 13.35 -4.32
N GLY A 21 -6.99 12.20 -4.94
CA GLY A 21 -7.99 11.53 -5.77
C GLY A 21 -7.38 10.64 -6.85
N GLY A 22 -7.15 9.38 -6.51
CA GLY A 22 -6.77 8.34 -7.48
C GLY A 22 -5.69 7.42 -6.94
N HIS A 23 -6.08 6.25 -6.42
CA HIS A 23 -5.19 5.15 -6.03
C HIS A 23 -4.47 4.47 -7.22
N ALA A 24 -4.11 5.23 -8.25
CA ALA A 24 -3.34 4.78 -9.41
C ALA A 24 -2.09 5.64 -9.60
N GLY A 25 -1.36 5.90 -8.50
CA GLY A 25 0.06 6.22 -8.63
C GLY A 25 0.74 5.07 -9.39
N LEU A 26 1.68 5.40 -10.29
CA LEU A 26 2.52 4.41 -10.97
C LEU A 26 3.02 3.41 -9.92
N VAL A 27 2.54 2.17 -9.98
CA VAL A 27 2.99 1.11 -9.08
C VAL A 27 4.48 0.94 -9.32
N GLU A 28 5.30 1.50 -8.41
CA GLU A 28 6.74 1.29 -8.45
C GLU A 28 6.99 -0.20 -8.32
N LYS A 29 7.70 -0.77 -9.29
CA LYS A 29 8.06 -2.18 -9.23
C LYS A 29 9.14 -2.34 -8.15
N PRO A 30 8.99 -3.30 -7.22
CA PRO A 30 10.00 -3.50 -6.20
C PRO A 30 11.31 -3.97 -6.83
N LYS A 31 12.45 -3.46 -6.35
CA LYS A 31 13.80 -3.86 -6.77
C LYS A 31 14.09 -5.29 -6.32
N SER A 32 13.59 -5.68 -5.14
CA SER A 32 13.88 -6.97 -4.52
C SER A 32 12.67 -7.65 -3.87
N PHE A 33 11.65 -7.99 -4.68
CA PHE A 33 10.34 -8.49 -4.22
C PHE A 33 10.42 -9.52 -3.08
N TRP A 34 11.13 -10.64 -3.29
CA TRP A 34 11.19 -11.73 -2.32
C TRP A 34 11.95 -11.38 -1.05
N LYS A 35 13.03 -10.60 -1.13
CA LYS A 35 13.81 -10.20 0.05
C LYS A 35 12.98 -9.31 0.96
N THR A 36 12.29 -8.32 0.38
CA THR A 36 11.41 -7.41 1.09
C THR A 36 10.21 -8.13 1.70
N ALA A 37 9.56 -9.02 0.95
CA ALA A 37 8.43 -9.81 1.45
C ALA A 37 8.83 -10.71 2.64
N ILE A 38 9.97 -11.39 2.56
CA ILE A 38 10.49 -12.22 3.66
C ILE A 38 10.81 -11.37 4.89
N ARG A 39 11.40 -10.19 4.69
CA ARG A 39 11.68 -9.25 5.79
C ARG A 39 10.41 -8.77 6.47
N LEU A 40 9.37 -8.43 5.70
CA LEU A 40 8.06 -8.06 6.23
C LEU A 40 7.42 -9.21 7.03
N MET A 41 7.50 -10.44 6.52
CA MET A 41 7.04 -11.63 7.25
C MET A 41 7.82 -11.84 8.56
N ARG A 42 9.13 -11.57 8.58
CA ARG A 42 9.93 -11.62 9.81
C ARG A 42 9.46 -10.60 10.87
N TYR A 43 8.96 -9.44 10.46
CA TYR A 43 8.35 -8.47 11.39
C TYR A 43 7.07 -8.98 12.07
N MET A 44 6.43 -9.99 11.50
CA MET A 44 5.23 -10.65 12.03
C MET A 44 5.52 -11.98 12.75
N SER A 45 6.78 -12.42 12.75
CA SER A 45 7.19 -13.73 13.30
C SER A 45 6.93 -13.87 14.79
N ASP A 46 6.89 -12.76 15.52
CA ASP A 46 6.49 -12.70 16.94
C ASP A 46 5.03 -13.11 17.16
N ARG A 47 4.21 -13.21 16.10
CA ARG A 47 2.77 -13.50 16.14
C ARG A 47 2.37 -14.67 15.25
N TRP A 48 3.29 -15.58 14.95
CA TRP A 48 3.03 -16.73 14.08
C TRP A 48 1.85 -17.60 14.54
N VAL A 49 1.66 -17.76 15.86
CA VAL A 49 0.50 -18.49 16.43
C VAL A 49 -0.80 -17.79 16.07
N GLY A 50 -0.85 -16.46 16.19
CA GLY A 50 -2.02 -15.68 15.80
C GLY A 50 -2.32 -15.80 14.31
N LEU A 51 -1.29 -15.82 13.46
CA LEU A 51 -1.44 -16.07 12.03
C LEU A 51 -2.00 -17.47 11.74
N ALA A 52 -1.48 -18.52 12.39
CA ALA A 52 -2.00 -19.87 12.24
C ALA A 52 -3.48 -19.97 12.64
N VAL A 53 -3.87 -19.32 13.75
CA VAL A 53 -5.26 -19.26 14.21
C VAL A 53 -6.16 -18.54 13.20
N VAL A 54 -5.70 -17.42 12.63
CA VAL A 54 -6.42 -16.70 11.55
C VAL A 54 -6.64 -17.62 10.35
N MET A 55 -5.61 -18.34 9.91
CA MET A 55 -5.71 -19.27 8.78
C MET A 55 -6.74 -20.38 9.03
N ILE A 56 -6.72 -20.98 10.23
CA ILE A 56 -7.65 -22.05 10.61
C ILE A 56 -9.09 -21.53 10.60
N PHE A 57 -9.35 -20.38 11.23
CA PHE A 57 -10.70 -19.82 11.29
C PHE A 57 -11.19 -19.31 9.93
N ALA A 58 -10.29 -18.76 9.09
CA ALA A 58 -10.61 -18.39 7.71
C ALA A 58 -11.05 -19.60 6.89
N ILE A 59 -10.28 -20.70 6.95
CA ILE A 59 -10.61 -21.97 6.28
C ILE A 59 -11.93 -22.54 6.82
N ALA A 60 -12.09 -22.59 8.15
CA ALA A 60 -13.30 -23.10 8.79
C ALA A 60 -14.54 -22.31 8.36
N SER A 61 -14.50 -20.98 8.42
CA SER A 61 -15.58 -20.10 7.95
C SER A 61 -16.00 -20.45 6.54
N VAL A 62 -15.04 -20.55 5.63
CA VAL A 62 -15.29 -20.83 4.21
C VAL A 62 -15.88 -22.23 4.02
N ILE A 63 -15.41 -23.25 4.75
CA ILE A 63 -15.98 -24.61 4.69
C ILE A 63 -17.45 -24.62 5.11
N PHE A 64 -17.81 -23.91 6.18
CA PHE A 64 -19.21 -23.79 6.61
C PHE A 64 -20.05 -23.11 5.53
N GLN A 65 -19.58 -21.98 5.00
CA GLN A 65 -20.26 -21.23 3.94
C GLN A 65 -20.49 -22.07 2.67
N ILE A 66 -19.47 -22.81 2.22
CA ILE A 66 -19.53 -23.64 1.01
C ILE A 66 -20.47 -24.83 1.19
N ARG A 67 -20.59 -25.42 2.39
CA ARG A 67 -21.48 -26.57 2.59
C ARG A 67 -22.95 -26.18 2.64
N THR A 68 -23.26 -24.94 2.98
CA THR A 68 -24.63 -24.47 3.18
C THR A 68 -25.56 -24.63 1.97
N PRO A 69 -25.20 -24.23 0.73
CA PRO A 69 -26.06 -24.42 -0.44
C PRO A 69 -26.54 -25.86 -0.64
N LYS A 70 -25.65 -26.86 -0.50
CA LYS A 70 -26.01 -28.28 -0.65
C LYS A 70 -26.95 -28.77 0.46
N ILE A 71 -26.78 -28.29 1.69
CA ILE A 71 -27.67 -28.64 2.81
C ILE A 71 -29.03 -27.97 2.63
N LEU A 72 -29.05 -26.69 2.26
CA LEU A 72 -30.27 -25.94 1.95
C LEU A 72 -31.05 -26.58 0.81
N GLY A 73 -30.35 -27.11 -0.21
CA GLY A 73 -30.96 -27.89 -1.29
C GLY A 73 -31.77 -29.09 -0.78
N LYS A 74 -31.38 -29.73 0.33
CA LYS A 74 -32.17 -30.83 0.91
C LYS A 74 -33.57 -30.38 1.33
N ALA A 75 -33.73 -29.15 1.82
CA ALA A 75 -35.04 -28.60 2.17
C ALA A 75 -35.91 -28.44 0.92
N THR A 76 -35.36 -27.90 -0.16
CA THR A 76 -36.04 -27.76 -1.46
C THR A 76 -36.43 -29.11 -2.04
N THR A 77 -35.55 -30.11 -1.97
CA THR A 77 -35.84 -31.47 -2.40
C THR A 77 -37.00 -32.06 -1.60
N GLU A 78 -37.07 -31.81 -0.29
CA GLU A 78 -38.13 -32.37 0.56
C GLU A 78 -39.48 -31.67 0.38
N LEU A 79 -39.45 -30.35 0.15
CA LEU A 79 -40.63 -29.60 -0.29
C LEU A 79 -41.16 -30.15 -1.63
N TYR A 80 -40.27 -30.34 -2.61
CA TYR A 80 -40.63 -30.89 -3.91
C TYR A 80 -41.22 -32.30 -3.82
N LYS A 81 -40.62 -33.20 -3.03
CA LYS A 81 -41.17 -34.55 -2.81
C LYS A 81 -42.56 -34.51 -2.18
N GLY A 82 -42.79 -33.62 -1.21
CA GLY A 82 -44.12 -33.46 -0.58
C GLY A 82 -45.19 -32.99 -1.57
N ILE A 83 -44.85 -32.01 -2.41
CA ILE A 83 -45.74 -31.51 -3.48
C ILE A 83 -46.03 -32.61 -4.50
N MET A 84 -45.00 -33.30 -5.00
CA MET A 84 -45.15 -34.37 -5.98
C MET A 84 -45.99 -35.54 -5.46
N LYS A 85 -45.80 -35.95 -4.20
CA LYS A 85 -46.62 -36.99 -3.56
C LYS A 85 -48.08 -36.57 -3.43
N GLY A 86 -48.36 -35.35 -2.97
CA GLY A 86 -49.73 -34.86 -2.87
C GLY A 86 -50.41 -34.72 -4.23
N ALA A 87 -49.68 -34.25 -5.26
CA ALA A 87 -50.18 -34.19 -6.62
C ALA A 87 -50.50 -35.58 -7.20
N ALA A 88 -49.66 -36.59 -6.91
CA ALA A 88 -49.92 -37.98 -7.31
C ALA A 88 -51.14 -38.57 -6.58
N GLN A 89 -51.30 -38.29 -5.29
CA GLN A 89 -52.44 -38.75 -4.47
C GLN A 89 -53.76 -38.10 -4.90
N GLN A 90 -53.74 -36.81 -5.25
CA GLN A 90 -54.89 -36.11 -5.84
C GLN A 90 -55.28 -36.72 -7.20
N LYS A 91 -54.30 -37.01 -8.08
CA LYS A 91 -54.56 -37.71 -9.35
C LYS A 91 -55.10 -39.12 -9.16
N ALA A 92 -54.77 -39.77 -8.04
CA ALA A 92 -55.28 -41.09 -7.67
C ALA A 92 -56.66 -41.05 -6.97
N GLY A 93 -57.31 -39.88 -6.87
CA GLY A 93 -58.65 -39.74 -6.30
C GLY A 93 -58.72 -39.78 -4.77
N ILE A 94 -57.58 -39.69 -4.08
CA ILE A 94 -57.52 -39.69 -2.61
C ILE A 94 -57.74 -38.26 -2.13
N SER A 95 -58.87 -37.99 -1.47
CA SER A 95 -59.16 -36.69 -0.85
C SER A 95 -58.18 -36.45 0.31
N GLN A 96 -57.31 -35.45 0.17
CA GLN A 96 -56.43 -35.01 1.24
C GLN A 96 -56.68 -33.54 1.58
N SER A 97 -56.65 -33.24 2.87
CA SER A 97 -56.81 -31.89 3.43
C SER A 97 -55.58 -30.99 3.23
N GLY A 98 -54.44 -31.54 2.81
CA GLY A 98 -53.21 -30.79 2.51
C GLY A 98 -52.12 -31.66 1.86
N TYR A 99 -51.07 -31.03 1.33
CA TYR A 99 -49.92 -31.76 0.78
C TYR A 99 -49.10 -32.43 1.90
N PRO A 100 -48.62 -33.68 1.71
CA PRO A 100 -47.83 -34.41 2.72
C PRO A 100 -46.38 -33.91 2.80
N ILE A 101 -46.20 -32.66 3.20
CA ILE A 101 -44.90 -32.00 3.35
C ILE A 101 -44.43 -32.17 4.79
N ASN A 102 -43.19 -32.65 4.98
CA ASN A 102 -42.58 -32.77 6.30
C ASN A 102 -41.96 -31.42 6.73
N PHE A 103 -42.78 -30.53 7.28
CA PHE A 103 -42.36 -29.22 7.76
C PHE A 103 -41.37 -29.29 8.93
N GLU A 104 -41.44 -30.31 9.76
CA GLU A 104 -40.51 -30.51 10.87
C GLU A 104 -39.08 -30.76 10.35
N LYS A 105 -38.93 -31.63 9.36
CA LYS A 105 -37.65 -31.90 8.70
C LYS A 105 -37.11 -30.67 7.96
N ILE A 106 -37.98 -29.89 7.31
CA ILE A 106 -37.59 -28.61 6.70
C ILE A 106 -37.08 -27.64 7.76
N GLY A 107 -37.80 -27.51 8.89
CA GLY A 107 -37.40 -26.70 10.03
C GLY A 107 -36.03 -27.10 10.60
N GLN A 108 -35.77 -28.40 10.77
CA GLN A 108 -34.47 -28.92 11.19
C GLN A 108 -33.35 -28.56 10.20
N ILE A 109 -33.59 -28.69 8.89
CA ILE A 109 -32.60 -28.32 7.87
C ILE A 109 -32.31 -26.82 7.91
N ILE A 110 -33.34 -25.97 8.00
CA ILE A 110 -33.19 -24.52 8.10
C ILE A 110 -32.41 -24.14 9.38
N MET A 111 -32.70 -24.79 10.51
CA MET A 111 -31.97 -24.55 11.76
C MET A 111 -30.49 -24.94 11.65
N ILE A 112 -30.18 -26.07 11.02
CA ILE A 112 -28.79 -26.47 10.75
C ILE A 112 -28.09 -25.43 9.87
N VAL A 113 -28.74 -24.99 8.79
CA VAL A 113 -28.22 -23.95 7.89
C VAL A 113 -27.97 -22.63 8.63
N LEU A 114 -28.90 -22.23 9.50
CA LEU A 114 -28.76 -21.03 10.32
C LEU A 114 -27.56 -21.13 11.26
N ILE A 115 -27.40 -22.24 11.98
CA ILE A 115 -26.25 -22.49 12.84
C ILE A 115 -24.94 -22.46 12.05
N MET A 116 -24.92 -23.01 10.84
CA MET A 116 -23.74 -22.97 9.96
C MET A 116 -23.39 -21.56 9.51
N TYR A 117 -24.37 -20.73 9.15
CA TYR A 117 -24.12 -19.32 8.84
C TYR A 117 -23.62 -18.54 10.05
N LEU A 118 -24.20 -18.75 11.23
CA LEU A 118 -23.73 -18.12 12.47
C LEU A 118 -22.31 -18.55 12.83
N ALA A 119 -21.98 -19.84 12.69
CA ALA A 119 -20.64 -20.36 12.90
C ALA A 119 -19.64 -19.77 11.90
N SER A 120 -20.02 -19.69 10.61
CA SER A 120 -19.19 -19.03 9.59
C SER A 120 -18.96 -17.56 9.91
N ALA A 121 -20.00 -16.82 10.27
CA ALA A 121 -19.89 -15.41 10.64
C ALA A 121 -19.01 -15.21 11.88
N LEU A 122 -19.14 -16.08 12.90
CA LEU A 122 -18.33 -16.03 14.11
C LEU A 122 -16.85 -16.28 13.80
N PHE A 123 -16.52 -17.31 13.02
CA PHE A 123 -15.12 -17.59 12.63
C PHE A 123 -14.56 -16.48 11.75
N ASN A 124 -15.35 -15.92 10.84
CA ASN A 124 -14.96 -14.78 10.02
C ASN A 124 -14.67 -13.53 10.89
N PHE A 125 -15.52 -13.25 11.89
CA PHE A 125 -15.31 -12.16 12.82
C PHE A 125 -14.03 -12.34 13.65
N ILE A 126 -13.83 -13.53 14.22
CA ILE A 126 -12.65 -13.84 15.04
C ILE A 126 -11.37 -13.72 14.22
N GLN A 127 -11.32 -14.30 13.01
CA GLN A 127 -10.11 -14.21 12.17
C GLN A 127 -9.83 -12.77 11.73
N GLN A 128 -10.86 -12.00 11.37
CA GLN A 128 -10.69 -10.58 11.00
C GLN A 128 -10.21 -9.73 12.19
N TYR A 129 -10.74 -9.99 13.38
CA TYR A 129 -10.34 -9.30 14.61
C TYR A 129 -8.88 -9.56 14.96
N ILE A 130 -8.46 -10.83 14.95
CA ILE A 130 -7.08 -11.22 15.23
C ILE A 130 -6.14 -10.64 14.17
N MET A 131 -6.50 -10.73 12.89
CA MET A 131 -5.67 -10.22 11.79
C MET A 131 -5.50 -8.70 11.87
N THR A 132 -6.55 -7.97 12.22
CA THR A 132 -6.50 -6.52 12.44
C THR A 132 -5.51 -6.16 13.55
N ARG A 133 -5.55 -6.87 14.68
CA ARG A 133 -4.57 -6.66 15.77
C ARG A 133 -3.14 -6.99 15.35
N ILE A 134 -2.94 -8.09 14.60
CA ILE A 134 -1.60 -8.47 14.12
C ILE A 134 -1.05 -7.39 13.19
N SER A 135 -1.84 -6.97 12.19
CA SER A 135 -1.44 -5.94 11.21
C SER A 135 -1.10 -4.62 11.89
N GLN A 136 -1.99 -4.09 12.74
CA GLN A 136 -1.79 -2.81 13.43
C GLN A 136 -0.56 -2.83 14.35
N ARG A 137 -0.33 -3.93 15.07
CA ARG A 137 0.89 -4.07 15.89
C ARG A 137 2.17 -4.18 15.06
N THR A 138 2.10 -4.74 13.85
CA THR A 138 3.26 -4.81 12.94
C THR A 138 3.62 -3.43 12.45
N VAL A 139 2.62 -2.66 12.00
CA VAL A 139 2.82 -1.29 11.56
C VAL A 139 3.23 -0.37 12.70
N TYR A 140 2.71 -0.56 13.91
CA TYR A 140 3.19 0.13 15.10
C TYR A 140 4.70 -0.10 15.35
N LYS A 141 5.16 -1.36 15.23
CA LYS A 141 6.58 -1.70 15.37
C LYS A 141 7.42 -1.03 14.26
N LEU A 142 6.94 -1.04 13.02
CA LEU A 142 7.58 -0.35 11.90
C LEU A 142 7.66 1.16 12.13
N ARG A 143 6.56 1.82 12.55
CA ARG A 143 6.52 3.25 12.91
C ARG A 143 7.52 3.57 14.01
N ARG A 144 7.60 2.74 15.05
CA ARG A 144 8.56 2.94 16.13
C ARG A 144 10.01 2.82 15.65
N SER A 145 10.32 1.79 14.86
CA SER A 145 11.65 1.63 14.25
C SER A 145 11.99 2.80 13.33
N PHE A 146 11.03 3.24 12.50
CA PHE A 146 11.21 4.36 11.58
C PHE A 146 11.49 5.66 12.33
N LYS A 147 10.66 5.99 13.33
CA LYS A 147 10.89 7.17 14.18
C LYS A 147 12.26 7.12 14.86
N GLY A 148 12.63 5.97 15.43
CA GLY A 148 13.94 5.79 16.06
C GLY A 148 15.10 5.91 15.07
N LYS A 149 14.91 5.46 13.82
CA LYS A 149 15.89 5.60 12.75
C LYS A 149 16.06 7.05 12.30
N MET A 150 14.97 7.80 12.15
CA MET A 150 15.02 9.21 11.75
C MET A 150 15.86 10.05 12.74
N GLN A 151 15.89 9.71 14.02
CA GLN A 151 16.74 10.41 15.00
C GLN A 151 18.25 10.19 14.79
N LYS A 152 18.64 9.18 14.00
CA LYS A 152 20.03 8.75 13.84
C LYS A 152 20.58 8.90 12.43
N VAL A 153 19.72 9.08 11.43
CA VAL A 153 20.18 9.32 10.05
C VAL A 153 20.86 10.70 9.97
N PRO A 154 21.91 10.84 9.13
CA PRO A 154 22.64 12.10 8.99
C PRO A 154 21.76 13.21 8.40
N ILE A 155 22.13 14.46 8.68
CA ILE A 155 21.41 15.63 8.15
C ILE A 155 21.37 15.64 6.61
N SER A 156 22.39 15.08 5.96
CA SER A 156 22.48 14.95 4.51
C SER A 156 21.31 14.17 3.91
N TYR A 157 20.74 13.22 4.66
CA TYR A 157 19.55 12.51 4.24
C TYR A 157 18.34 13.46 4.14
N TYR A 158 18.18 14.36 5.12
CA TYR A 158 17.11 15.37 5.13
C TYR A 158 17.31 16.45 4.07
N ASP A 159 18.56 16.80 3.75
CA ASP A 159 18.86 17.80 2.73
C ASP A 159 18.68 17.25 1.30
N THR A 160 18.75 15.93 1.12
CA THR A 160 18.59 15.25 -0.17
C THR A 160 17.20 14.69 -0.42
N HIS A 161 16.36 14.59 0.61
CA HIS A 161 15.00 14.06 0.52
C HIS A 161 13.99 15.12 0.96
N SER A 162 12.88 15.24 0.22
CA SER A 162 11.83 16.18 0.61
C SER A 162 11.11 15.70 1.88
N ASN A 163 10.71 16.64 2.73
CA ASN A 163 9.87 16.35 3.90
C ASN A 163 8.58 15.60 3.50
N GLY A 164 8.02 15.90 2.32
CA GLY A 164 6.85 15.20 1.78
C GLY A 164 7.10 13.72 1.48
N ASP A 165 8.25 13.36 0.91
CA ASP A 165 8.61 11.96 0.66
C ASP A 165 8.76 11.17 1.97
N ILE A 166 9.49 11.74 2.94
CA ILE A 166 9.67 11.12 4.27
C ILE A 166 8.30 10.90 4.96
N MET A 167 7.42 11.91 4.92
CA MET A 167 6.08 11.81 5.50
C MET A 167 5.20 10.78 4.78
N SER A 168 5.27 10.70 3.44
CA SER A 168 4.55 9.70 2.67
C SER A 168 4.99 8.27 3.03
N ARG A 169 6.29 8.05 3.24
CA ARG A 169 6.81 6.76 3.72
C ARG A 169 6.36 6.43 5.14
N ALA A 170 6.30 7.43 6.02
CA ALA A 170 5.87 7.25 7.42
C ALA A 170 4.34 7.00 7.58
N VAL A 171 3.54 7.48 6.62
CA VAL A 171 2.08 7.42 6.68
C VAL A 171 1.54 6.48 5.61
N ASN A 172 1.56 6.90 4.34
CA ASN A 172 0.90 6.22 3.23
C ASN A 172 1.44 4.80 3.00
N ASP A 173 2.76 4.63 3.00
CA ASP A 173 3.35 3.30 2.78
C ASP A 173 3.07 2.34 3.92
N MET A 174 3.10 2.85 5.14
CA MET A 174 2.78 2.07 6.33
C MET A 174 1.30 1.67 6.38
N ASP A 175 0.40 2.55 5.92
CA ASP A 175 -1.02 2.24 5.81
C ASP A 175 -1.31 1.23 4.68
N ASN A 176 -0.61 1.33 3.55
CA ASN A 176 -0.69 0.32 2.48
C ASN A 176 -0.28 -1.07 3.00
N ILE A 177 0.82 -1.14 3.76
CA ILE A 177 1.25 -2.37 4.45
C ILE A 177 0.17 -2.84 5.43
N ALA A 178 -0.42 -1.94 6.23
CA ALA A 178 -1.46 -2.29 7.20
C ALA A 178 -2.68 -2.93 6.51
N ASN A 179 -3.21 -2.27 5.48
CA ASN A 179 -4.42 -2.66 4.78
C ASN A 179 -4.21 -3.99 4.05
N THR A 180 -3.07 -4.18 3.39
CA THR A 180 -2.78 -5.42 2.67
C THR A 180 -2.61 -6.60 3.60
N LEU A 181 -1.90 -6.42 4.71
CA LEU A 181 -1.83 -7.47 5.72
C LEU A 181 -3.23 -7.78 6.27
N GLN A 182 -4.05 -6.78 6.57
CA GLN A 182 -5.36 -6.97 7.19
C GLN A 182 -6.38 -7.69 6.28
N GLN A 183 -6.44 -7.33 4.99
CA GLN A 183 -7.50 -7.80 4.09
C GLN A 183 -7.00 -8.81 3.05
N ASN A 184 -5.88 -8.51 2.37
CA ASN A 184 -5.47 -9.28 1.19
C ASN A 184 -4.88 -10.64 1.54
N LEU A 185 -4.18 -10.75 2.68
CA LEU A 185 -3.60 -12.02 3.11
C LEU A 185 -4.69 -13.04 3.46
N THR A 186 -5.71 -12.63 4.22
CA THR A 186 -6.85 -13.49 4.58
C THR A 186 -7.71 -13.76 3.34
N GLN A 187 -7.91 -12.75 2.49
CA GLN A 187 -8.65 -12.91 1.24
C GLN A 187 -7.99 -13.94 0.31
N ALA A 188 -6.67 -13.90 0.09
CA ALA A 188 -5.97 -14.88 -0.75
C ALA A 188 -6.23 -16.34 -0.32
N VAL A 189 -6.28 -16.57 0.99
CA VAL A 189 -6.53 -17.88 1.58
C VAL A 189 -7.99 -18.27 1.42
N THR A 190 -8.91 -17.39 1.81
CA THR A 190 -10.35 -17.64 1.68
C THR A 190 -10.77 -17.83 0.22
N SER A 191 -10.24 -17.04 -0.73
CA SER A 191 -10.50 -17.17 -2.16
C SER A 191 -9.99 -18.50 -2.71
N THR A 192 -8.78 -18.94 -2.33
CA THR A 192 -8.25 -20.26 -2.73
C THR A 192 -9.11 -21.40 -2.18
N VAL A 193 -9.45 -21.36 -0.90
CA VAL A 193 -10.29 -22.38 -0.26
C VAL A 193 -11.71 -22.37 -0.85
N THR A 194 -12.24 -21.19 -1.18
CA THR A 194 -13.52 -21.03 -1.87
C THR A 194 -13.48 -21.66 -3.25
N PHE A 195 -12.47 -21.34 -4.04
CA PHE A 195 -12.31 -21.92 -5.38
C PHE A 195 -12.20 -23.45 -5.35
N VAL A 196 -11.30 -23.99 -4.52
CA VAL A 196 -11.10 -25.45 -4.41
C VAL A 196 -12.32 -26.14 -3.79
N GLY A 197 -12.89 -25.56 -2.74
CA GLY A 197 -14.03 -26.13 -2.03
C GLY A 197 -15.32 -26.11 -2.85
N THR A 198 -15.58 -25.04 -3.60
CA THR A 198 -16.74 -24.97 -4.50
C THR A 198 -16.59 -25.96 -5.66
N LEU A 199 -15.42 -26.05 -6.29
CA LEU A 199 -15.13 -27.04 -7.32
C LEU A 199 -15.34 -28.47 -6.80
N TRP A 200 -14.83 -28.77 -5.61
CA TRP A 200 -15.03 -30.07 -4.97
C TRP A 200 -16.52 -30.36 -4.75
N MET A 201 -17.29 -29.39 -4.23
CA MET A 201 -18.73 -29.56 -4.04
C MET A 201 -19.49 -29.76 -5.36
N MET A 202 -19.13 -29.02 -6.42
CA MET A 202 -19.72 -29.16 -7.75
C MET A 202 -19.49 -30.57 -8.32
N LEU A 203 -18.26 -31.08 -8.23
CA LEU A 203 -17.91 -32.44 -8.64
C LEU A 203 -18.71 -33.50 -7.88
N THR A 204 -18.97 -33.30 -6.57
CA THR A 204 -19.79 -34.22 -5.78
C THR A 204 -21.28 -34.20 -6.14
N ILE A 205 -21.75 -33.19 -6.87
CA ILE A 205 -23.14 -33.07 -7.33
C ILE A 205 -23.29 -33.65 -8.73
N SER A 206 -22.52 -33.14 -9.70
CA SER A 206 -22.55 -33.61 -11.08
C SER A 206 -21.28 -33.17 -11.81
N TRP A 207 -20.51 -34.15 -12.29
CA TRP A 207 -19.33 -33.89 -13.11
C TRP A 207 -19.69 -33.26 -14.47
N LYS A 208 -20.86 -33.60 -15.04
CA LYS A 208 -21.33 -33.04 -16.32
C LYS A 208 -21.61 -31.54 -16.21
N LEU A 209 -22.34 -31.13 -15.16
CA LEU A 209 -22.61 -29.72 -14.90
C LEU A 209 -21.32 -28.96 -14.55
N THR A 210 -20.39 -29.63 -13.86
CA THR A 210 -19.08 -29.04 -13.52
C THR A 210 -18.25 -28.75 -14.76
N LEU A 211 -18.29 -29.62 -15.77
CA LEU A 211 -17.58 -29.39 -17.03
C LEU A 211 -18.09 -28.14 -17.76
N ILE A 212 -19.40 -27.90 -17.74
CA ILE A 212 -20.00 -26.67 -18.29
C ILE A 212 -19.50 -25.43 -17.56
N ALA A 213 -19.49 -25.46 -16.21
CA ALA A 213 -18.97 -24.36 -15.41
C ALA A 213 -17.46 -24.17 -15.59
N LEU A 214 -16.68 -25.23 -15.81
CA LEU A 214 -15.25 -25.13 -16.08
C LEU A 214 -14.98 -24.44 -17.42
N VAL A 215 -15.84 -24.61 -18.43
CA VAL A 215 -15.70 -23.92 -19.73
C VAL A 215 -15.83 -22.41 -19.58
N THR A 216 -16.58 -21.90 -18.60
CA THR A 216 -16.68 -20.44 -18.40
C THR A 216 -15.35 -19.84 -17.94
N ILE A 217 -14.44 -20.61 -17.32
CA ILE A 217 -13.12 -20.11 -16.87
C ILE A 217 -12.23 -19.70 -18.06
N PRO A 218 -11.90 -20.56 -19.04
CA PRO A 218 -11.11 -20.14 -20.19
C PRO A 218 -11.73 -18.94 -20.91
N LEU A 219 -13.06 -18.89 -21.04
CA LEU A 219 -13.74 -17.75 -21.65
C LEU A 219 -13.51 -16.46 -20.85
N SER A 220 -13.66 -16.52 -19.52
CA SER A 220 -13.34 -15.38 -18.63
C SER A 220 -11.88 -14.95 -18.73
N VAL A 221 -10.93 -15.90 -18.76
CA VAL A 221 -9.50 -15.62 -18.91
C VAL A 221 -9.21 -14.97 -20.25
N VAL A 222 -9.86 -15.41 -21.34
CA VAL A 222 -9.73 -14.77 -22.67
C VAL A 222 -10.28 -13.35 -22.64
N VAL A 223 -11.45 -13.12 -22.07
CA VAL A 223 -12.04 -11.77 -21.95
C VAL A 223 -11.11 -10.84 -21.17
N VAL A 224 -10.64 -11.26 -20.00
CA VAL A 224 -9.70 -10.49 -19.18
C VAL A 224 -8.37 -10.29 -19.91
N GLY A 225 -7.81 -11.35 -20.50
CA GLY A 225 -6.53 -11.32 -21.21
C GLY A 225 -6.53 -10.42 -22.44
N VAL A 226 -7.68 -10.22 -23.09
CA VAL A 226 -7.81 -9.31 -24.25
C VAL A 226 -8.11 -7.88 -23.84
N ILE A 227 -8.95 -7.66 -22.81
CA ILE A 227 -9.45 -6.34 -22.44
C ILE A 227 -8.55 -5.64 -21.42
N ALA A 228 -8.06 -6.36 -20.40
CA ALA A 228 -7.27 -5.76 -19.33
C ALA A 228 -5.97 -5.08 -19.82
N PRO A 229 -5.18 -5.67 -20.76
CA PRO A 229 -3.99 -4.99 -21.28
C PRO A 229 -4.32 -3.71 -22.06
N LYS A 230 -5.44 -3.69 -22.80
CA LYS A 230 -5.94 -2.49 -23.49
C LYS A 230 -6.35 -1.42 -22.48
N SER A 231 -7.10 -1.82 -21.45
CA SER A 231 -7.49 -0.94 -20.34
C SER A 231 -6.26 -0.32 -19.68
N GLN A 232 -5.25 -1.12 -19.34
CA GLN A 232 -4.01 -0.66 -18.73
C GLN A 232 -3.26 0.35 -19.62
N LYS A 233 -3.25 0.14 -20.94
CA LYS A 233 -2.66 1.08 -21.90
C LYS A 233 -3.38 2.42 -21.90
N PHE A 234 -4.72 2.43 -21.93
CA PHE A 234 -5.51 3.66 -21.88
C PHE A 234 -5.38 4.38 -20.55
N PHE A 235 -5.35 3.66 -19.42
CA PHE A 235 -5.06 4.24 -18.11
C PHE A 235 -3.67 4.87 -18.05
N GLY A 236 -2.67 4.26 -18.71
CA GLY A 236 -1.35 4.88 -18.86
C GLY A 236 -1.39 6.23 -19.59
N THR A 237 -2.17 6.33 -20.67
CA THR A 237 -2.38 7.60 -21.39
C THR A 237 -3.15 8.61 -20.54
N GLN A 238 -4.21 8.17 -19.85
CA GLN A 238 -4.98 9.01 -18.92
C GLN A 238 -4.10 9.59 -17.81
N GLN A 239 -3.23 8.78 -17.21
CA GLN A 239 -2.34 9.24 -16.14
C GLN A 239 -1.33 10.26 -16.66
N LYS A 240 -0.84 10.08 -17.91
CA LYS A 240 0.05 11.05 -18.56
C LYS A 240 -0.65 12.39 -18.83
N SER A 241 -1.87 12.38 -19.37
CA SER A 241 -2.62 13.63 -19.62
C SER A 241 -3.04 14.32 -18.33
N LEU A 242 -3.42 13.56 -17.30
CA LEU A 242 -3.69 14.10 -15.96
C LEU A 242 -2.45 14.77 -15.35
N GLY A 243 -1.26 14.18 -15.54
CA GLY A 243 -0.01 14.78 -15.09
C GLY A 243 0.28 16.12 -15.76
N LEU A 244 0.07 16.22 -17.09
CA LEU A 244 0.22 17.49 -17.82
C LEU A 244 -0.77 18.55 -17.34
N LEU A 245 -2.03 18.15 -17.11
CA LEU A 245 -3.07 19.04 -16.58
C LEU A 245 -2.70 19.55 -15.18
N ASN A 246 -2.25 18.68 -14.29
CA ASN A 246 -1.84 19.07 -12.93
C ASN A 246 -0.61 19.96 -12.93
N ASN A 247 0.38 19.71 -13.80
CA ASN A 247 1.55 20.58 -13.93
C ASN A 247 1.13 22.00 -14.33
N GLN A 248 0.20 22.12 -15.29
CA GLN A 248 -0.31 23.42 -15.71
C GLN A 248 -1.08 24.12 -14.59
N VAL A 249 -1.87 23.39 -13.81
CA VAL A 249 -2.54 23.94 -12.62
C VAL A 249 -1.50 24.44 -11.61
N GLU A 250 -0.48 23.64 -11.29
CA GLU A 250 0.58 24.02 -10.36
C GLU A 250 1.33 25.28 -10.82
N GLU A 251 1.72 25.34 -12.11
CA GLU A 251 2.39 26.49 -12.71
C GLU A 251 1.51 27.74 -12.70
N ASN A 252 0.23 27.62 -13.06
CA ASN A 252 -0.71 28.74 -13.09
C ASN A 252 -1.01 29.29 -11.69
N TYR A 253 -1.11 28.44 -10.67
CA TYR A 253 -1.32 28.89 -9.30
C TYR A 253 -0.05 29.51 -8.70
N ALA A 254 1.12 28.91 -8.93
CA ALA A 254 2.39 29.50 -8.50
C ALA A 254 2.66 30.84 -9.19
N GLY A 255 2.32 30.95 -10.49
CA GLY A 255 2.45 32.13 -11.32
C GLY A 255 1.24 33.06 -11.30
N HIS A 256 0.27 32.89 -10.39
CA HIS A 256 -1.02 33.57 -10.45
C HIS A 256 -0.91 35.10 -10.54
N VAL A 257 0.03 35.69 -9.77
CA VAL A 257 0.31 37.13 -9.79
C VAL A 257 0.80 37.57 -11.17
N VAL A 258 1.68 36.78 -11.81
CA VAL A 258 2.21 37.08 -13.15
C VAL A 258 1.09 37.02 -14.19
N ILE A 259 0.25 35.98 -14.16
CA ILE A 259 -0.88 35.85 -15.08
C ILE A 259 -1.82 37.06 -14.95
N LYS A 260 -2.12 37.47 -13.72
CA LYS A 260 -2.96 38.64 -13.42
C LYS A 260 -2.32 39.97 -13.84
N SER A 261 -1.03 40.17 -13.56
CA SER A 261 -0.33 41.41 -13.89
C SER A 261 -0.12 41.63 -15.38
N PHE A 262 -0.10 40.54 -16.18
CA PHE A 262 0.03 40.61 -17.64
C PHE A 262 -1.32 40.45 -18.37
N ASN A 263 -2.45 40.42 -17.66
CA ASN A 263 -3.80 40.20 -18.20
C ASN A 263 -3.90 38.96 -19.12
N LYS A 264 -3.30 37.84 -18.69
CA LYS A 264 -3.20 36.57 -19.44
C LYS A 264 -4.19 35.50 -18.98
N GLU A 265 -5.25 35.87 -18.27
CA GLU A 265 -6.19 34.89 -17.71
C GLU A 265 -6.91 34.09 -18.78
N GLN A 266 -7.35 34.73 -19.87
CA GLN A 266 -8.06 34.04 -20.94
C GLN A 266 -7.15 33.04 -21.66
N ASP A 267 -5.92 33.46 -22.00
CA ASP A 267 -4.92 32.57 -22.61
C ASP A 267 -4.65 31.33 -21.71
N ALA A 268 -4.53 31.54 -20.39
CA ALA A 268 -4.34 30.44 -19.45
C ALA A 268 -5.55 29.50 -19.35
N ILE A 269 -6.78 30.02 -19.49
CA ILE A 269 -8.01 29.22 -19.56
C ILE A 269 -8.05 28.42 -20.86
N ASP A 270 -7.75 29.05 -22.00
CA ASP A 270 -7.76 28.41 -23.31
C ASP A 270 -6.74 27.25 -23.36
N ASP A 271 -5.53 27.46 -22.85
CA ASP A 271 -4.52 26.41 -22.71
C ASP A 271 -5.01 25.28 -21.78
N PHE A 272 -5.68 25.61 -20.68
CA PHE A 272 -6.23 24.64 -19.75
C PHE A 272 -7.33 23.80 -20.41
N GLU A 273 -8.22 24.41 -21.20
CA GLU A 273 -9.27 23.70 -21.92
C GLU A 273 -8.70 22.66 -22.90
N ILE A 274 -7.60 22.97 -23.58
CA ILE A 274 -6.89 22.03 -24.46
C ILE A 274 -6.42 20.81 -23.66
N GLN A 275 -5.72 21.01 -22.55
CA GLN A 275 -5.24 19.90 -21.71
C GLN A 275 -6.39 19.13 -21.07
N ASN A 276 -7.43 19.82 -20.63
CA ASN A 276 -8.62 19.22 -20.05
C ASN A 276 -9.37 18.34 -21.06
N ASN A 277 -9.50 18.79 -22.32
CA ASN A 277 -10.09 17.98 -23.38
C ASN A 277 -9.22 16.75 -23.73
N ASN A 278 -7.89 16.89 -23.76
CA ASN A 278 -6.99 15.76 -23.94
C ASN A 278 -7.12 14.73 -22.81
N TYR A 279 -7.25 15.21 -21.56
CA TYR A 279 -7.55 14.37 -20.41
C TYR A 279 -8.91 13.68 -20.57
N TYR A 280 -9.97 14.42 -20.88
CA TYR A 280 -11.31 13.88 -21.12
C TYR A 280 -11.31 12.76 -22.18
N GLN A 281 -10.69 13.01 -23.35
CA GLN A 281 -10.59 12.04 -24.44
C GLN A 281 -9.84 10.75 -24.06
N SER A 282 -8.87 10.87 -23.18
CA SER A 282 -8.10 9.72 -22.67
C SER A 282 -8.87 8.98 -21.58
N ALA A 283 -9.49 9.72 -20.66
CA ALA A 283 -10.21 9.20 -19.52
C ALA A 283 -11.48 8.45 -19.93
N TRP A 284 -12.29 8.96 -20.86
CA TRP A 284 -13.51 8.25 -21.28
C TRP A 284 -13.17 6.90 -21.93
N LYS A 285 -12.11 6.83 -22.76
CA LYS A 285 -11.66 5.58 -23.38
C LYS A 285 -11.17 4.59 -22.34
N ALA A 286 -10.37 5.05 -21.37
CA ALA A 286 -9.89 4.22 -20.28
C ALA A 286 -11.05 3.65 -19.45
N GLN A 287 -11.98 4.52 -19.06
CA GLN A 287 -13.13 4.15 -18.23
C GLN A 287 -14.11 3.23 -18.97
N PHE A 288 -14.37 3.46 -20.25
CA PHE A 288 -15.25 2.61 -21.04
C PHE A 288 -14.68 1.20 -21.20
N ILE A 289 -13.40 1.08 -21.60
CA ILE A 289 -12.76 -0.23 -21.79
C ILE A 289 -12.65 -0.98 -20.46
N SER A 290 -12.33 -0.29 -19.37
CA SER A 290 -12.31 -0.89 -18.03
C SER A 290 -13.70 -1.33 -17.58
N GLY A 291 -14.70 -0.46 -17.76
CA GLY A 291 -16.08 -0.66 -17.33
C GLY A 291 -16.78 -1.83 -18.01
N ILE A 292 -16.38 -2.21 -19.24
CA ILE A 292 -16.95 -3.35 -19.98
C ILE A 292 -16.59 -4.71 -19.38
N ILE A 293 -15.51 -4.82 -18.61
CA ILE A 293 -15.05 -6.09 -18.04
C ILE A 293 -16.13 -6.71 -17.15
N MET A 294 -16.73 -5.94 -16.24
CA MET A 294 -17.69 -6.46 -15.28
C MET A 294 -19.00 -6.93 -15.95
N PRO A 295 -19.65 -6.17 -16.87
CA PRO A 295 -20.79 -6.64 -17.64
C PRO A 295 -20.50 -7.89 -18.47
N LEU A 296 -19.34 -8.00 -19.13
CA LEU A 296 -18.98 -9.21 -19.88
C LEU A 296 -18.80 -10.42 -18.97
N MET A 297 -18.21 -10.24 -17.79
CA MET A 297 -18.11 -11.30 -16.80
C MET A 297 -19.48 -11.73 -16.26
N MET A 298 -20.39 -10.78 -15.99
CA MET A 298 -21.78 -11.11 -15.62
C MET A 298 -22.50 -11.84 -16.75
N PHE A 299 -22.31 -11.42 -18.00
CA PHE A 299 -22.90 -12.06 -19.17
C PHE A 299 -22.41 -13.51 -19.33
N LEU A 300 -21.10 -13.76 -19.21
CA LEU A 300 -20.53 -15.11 -19.23
C LEU A 300 -21.08 -15.98 -18.09
N ASN A 301 -21.17 -15.43 -16.87
CA ASN A 301 -21.74 -16.13 -15.72
C ASN A 301 -23.22 -16.48 -15.93
N ASN A 302 -24.00 -15.57 -16.52
CA ASN A 302 -25.41 -15.80 -16.84
C ASN A 302 -25.59 -16.85 -17.94
N ILE A 303 -24.73 -16.87 -18.95
CA ILE A 303 -24.71 -17.96 -19.95
C ILE A 303 -24.47 -19.30 -19.24
N GLY A 304 -23.46 -19.37 -18.37
CA GLY A 304 -23.18 -20.56 -17.57
C GLY A 304 -24.39 -20.98 -16.73
N TYR A 305 -25.05 -20.02 -16.07
CA TYR A 305 -26.27 -20.24 -15.30
C TYR A 305 -27.40 -20.84 -16.16
N VAL A 306 -27.64 -20.30 -17.36
CA VAL A 306 -28.68 -20.79 -18.28
C VAL A 306 -28.39 -22.23 -18.71
N PHE A 307 -27.16 -22.54 -19.13
CA PHE A 307 -26.81 -23.91 -19.53
C PHE A 307 -26.96 -24.90 -18.39
N VAL A 308 -26.52 -24.53 -17.18
CA VAL A 308 -26.70 -25.35 -15.97
C VAL A 308 -28.17 -25.53 -15.64
N ALA A 309 -29.01 -24.49 -15.78
CA ALA A 309 -30.44 -24.59 -15.50
C ALA A 309 -31.16 -25.49 -16.50
N ILE A 310 -30.84 -25.39 -17.80
CA ILE A 310 -31.43 -26.24 -18.85
C ILE A 310 -31.03 -27.70 -18.65
N ILE A 311 -29.72 -27.98 -18.58
CA ILE A 311 -29.20 -29.36 -18.50
C ILE A 311 -29.53 -29.96 -17.13
N GLY A 312 -29.41 -29.19 -16.07
CA GLY A 312 -29.81 -29.59 -14.72
C GLY A 312 -31.31 -29.86 -14.61
N GLY A 313 -32.15 -29.07 -15.27
CA GLY A 313 -33.59 -29.30 -15.35
C GLY A 313 -33.93 -30.61 -16.06
N ILE A 314 -33.24 -30.93 -17.16
CA ILE A 314 -33.36 -32.22 -17.87
C ILE A 314 -32.92 -33.37 -16.96
N ASP A 315 -31.80 -33.23 -16.24
CA ASP A 315 -31.31 -34.25 -15.31
C ASP A 315 -32.27 -34.48 -14.13
N VAL A 316 -32.97 -33.44 -13.66
CA VAL A 316 -34.03 -33.57 -12.64
C VAL A 316 -35.26 -34.27 -13.21
N ALA A 317 -35.69 -33.91 -14.42
CA ALA A 317 -36.82 -34.55 -15.10
C ALA A 317 -36.59 -36.05 -15.33
N ASN A 318 -35.34 -36.43 -15.63
CA ASN A 318 -34.91 -37.82 -15.79
C ASN A 318 -34.67 -38.56 -14.46
N GLY A 319 -34.73 -37.87 -13.31
CA GLY A 319 -34.49 -38.44 -11.99
C GLY A 319 -33.01 -38.70 -11.64
N ASN A 320 -32.06 -38.22 -12.44
CA ASN A 320 -30.62 -38.39 -12.22
C ASN A 320 -30.10 -37.53 -11.06
N VAL A 321 -30.70 -36.34 -10.86
CA VAL A 321 -30.27 -35.35 -9.87
C VAL A 321 -31.50 -34.81 -9.13
N SER A 322 -31.37 -34.55 -7.81
CA SER A 322 -32.45 -33.93 -7.05
C SER A 322 -32.58 -32.43 -7.35
N LEU A 323 -33.80 -31.89 -7.29
CA LEU A 323 -34.06 -30.47 -7.53
C LEU A 323 -33.19 -29.55 -6.66
N GLY A 324 -33.02 -29.91 -5.38
CA GLY A 324 -32.17 -29.18 -4.45
C GLY A 324 -30.69 -29.17 -4.80
N ASN A 325 -30.19 -30.25 -5.41
CA ASN A 325 -28.81 -30.29 -5.88
C ASN A 325 -28.60 -29.33 -7.05
N ILE A 326 -29.59 -29.15 -7.95
CA ILE A 326 -29.52 -28.15 -9.01
C ILE A 326 -29.54 -26.73 -8.45
N GLN A 327 -30.40 -26.45 -7.46
CA GLN A 327 -30.38 -25.16 -6.77
C GLN A 327 -28.99 -24.87 -6.15
N ALA A 328 -28.43 -25.85 -5.43
CA ALA A 328 -27.10 -25.72 -4.85
C ALA A 328 -26.03 -25.47 -5.93
N PHE A 329 -26.13 -26.19 -7.05
CA PHE A 329 -25.21 -26.05 -8.18
C PHE A 329 -25.27 -24.64 -8.79
N LEU A 330 -26.47 -24.08 -8.99
CA LEU A 330 -26.64 -22.72 -9.51
C LEU A 330 -25.98 -21.68 -8.59
N GLN A 331 -26.04 -21.88 -7.26
CA GLN A 331 -25.31 -21.03 -6.31
C GLN A 331 -23.79 -21.20 -6.42
N TYR A 332 -23.30 -22.44 -6.56
CA TYR A 332 -21.87 -22.69 -6.74
C TYR A 332 -21.32 -22.10 -8.03
N THR A 333 -22.08 -22.09 -9.13
CA THR A 333 -21.67 -21.44 -10.39
C THR A 333 -21.34 -19.95 -10.18
N GLN A 334 -22.11 -19.25 -9.35
CA GLN A 334 -21.83 -17.84 -9.02
C GLN A 334 -20.62 -17.69 -8.09
N GLN A 335 -20.46 -18.58 -7.11
CA GLN A 335 -19.31 -18.57 -6.18
C GLN A 335 -17.99 -18.93 -6.88
N PHE A 336 -18.04 -19.74 -7.93
CA PHE A 336 -16.85 -20.23 -8.64
C PHE A 336 -16.15 -19.14 -9.46
N SER A 337 -16.89 -18.15 -9.97
CA SER A 337 -16.32 -17.08 -10.81
C SER A 337 -15.73 -15.91 -10.01
N GLN A 338 -16.19 -15.66 -8.78
CA GLN A 338 -15.71 -14.55 -7.94
C GLN A 338 -14.21 -14.62 -7.59
N PRO A 339 -13.65 -15.77 -7.15
CA PRO A 339 -12.25 -15.86 -6.74
C PRO A 339 -11.25 -15.50 -7.84
N ILE A 340 -11.60 -15.73 -9.11
CA ILE A 340 -10.71 -15.46 -10.26
C ILE A 340 -10.40 -13.97 -10.36
N SER A 341 -11.44 -13.12 -10.29
CA SER A 341 -11.27 -11.67 -10.32
C SER A 341 -10.54 -11.15 -9.08
N GLN A 342 -10.78 -11.77 -7.92
CA GLN A 342 -10.10 -11.40 -6.67
C GLN A 342 -8.60 -11.71 -6.73
N MET A 343 -8.20 -12.87 -7.25
CA MET A 343 -6.79 -13.25 -7.39
C MET A 343 -5.98 -12.25 -8.24
N ALA A 344 -6.56 -11.75 -9.35
CA ALA A 344 -5.91 -10.74 -10.19
C ALA A 344 -5.64 -9.43 -9.43
N ASN A 345 -6.63 -8.95 -8.67
CA ASN A 345 -6.49 -7.74 -7.85
C ASN A 345 -5.48 -7.93 -6.71
N LEU A 346 -5.48 -9.09 -6.05
CA LEU A 346 -4.55 -9.43 -4.98
C LEU A 346 -3.09 -9.32 -5.44
N LEU A 347 -2.75 -9.78 -6.64
CA LEU A 347 -1.39 -9.69 -7.17
C LEU A 347 -0.91 -8.24 -7.34
N ASN A 348 -1.77 -7.34 -7.79
CA ASN A 348 -1.44 -5.92 -7.94
C ASN A 348 -1.22 -5.26 -6.57
N THR A 349 -2.08 -5.56 -5.60
CA THR A 349 -1.96 -4.97 -4.26
C THR A 349 -0.76 -5.52 -3.50
N ILE A 350 -0.44 -6.81 -3.63
CA ILE A 350 0.78 -7.40 -3.06
C ILE A 350 2.02 -6.72 -3.65
N GLN A 351 2.09 -6.49 -4.97
CA GLN A 351 3.20 -5.79 -5.60
C GLN A 351 3.37 -4.36 -5.05
N SER A 352 2.28 -3.60 -4.98
CA SER A 352 2.29 -2.24 -4.40
C SER A 352 2.76 -2.24 -2.95
N THR A 353 2.31 -3.22 -2.16
CA THR A 353 2.69 -3.34 -0.73
C THR A 353 4.15 -3.66 -0.56
N VAL A 354 4.70 -4.54 -1.39
CA VAL A 354 6.12 -4.87 -1.36
C VAL A 354 6.97 -3.66 -1.75
N ALA A 355 6.53 -2.83 -2.70
CA ALA A 355 7.19 -1.57 -3.03
C ALA A 355 7.14 -0.55 -1.88
N SER A 356 5.97 -0.38 -1.24
CA SER A 356 5.85 0.44 -0.02
C SER A 356 6.75 -0.05 1.11
N ALA A 357 6.82 -1.36 1.34
CA ALA A 357 7.70 -1.95 2.34
C ALA A 357 9.19 -1.74 1.99
N GLU A 358 9.56 -1.82 0.71
CA GLU A 358 10.92 -1.57 0.26
C GLU A 358 11.33 -0.12 0.53
N ARG A 359 10.49 0.87 0.19
CA ARG A 359 10.76 2.29 0.48
C ARG A 359 10.90 2.58 1.97
N VAL A 360 10.13 1.90 2.83
CA VAL A 360 10.28 1.99 4.30
C VAL A 360 11.58 1.34 4.75
N PHE A 361 11.94 0.18 4.21
CA PHE A 361 13.17 -0.52 4.56
C PHE A 361 14.42 0.20 4.06
N GLU A 362 14.37 0.90 2.92
CA GLU A 362 15.45 1.78 2.46
C GLU A 362 15.81 2.81 3.53
N VAL A 363 14.82 3.47 4.15
CA VAL A 363 15.08 4.42 5.26
C VAL A 363 15.65 3.70 6.49
N LEU A 364 15.11 2.53 6.82
CA LEU A 364 15.59 1.75 7.97
C LEU A 364 17.03 1.23 7.79
N ASP A 365 17.45 1.04 6.55
CA ASP A 365 18.76 0.55 6.16
C ASP A 365 19.77 1.66 5.87
N GLU A 366 19.33 2.92 5.81
CA GLU A 366 20.20 4.09 5.62
C GLU A 366 21.33 4.12 6.67
N GLU A 367 22.53 4.58 6.30
CA GLU A 367 23.62 4.66 7.26
C GLU A 367 23.27 5.62 8.41
N GLU A 368 23.52 5.19 9.65
CA GLU A 368 23.39 6.07 10.81
C GLU A 368 24.60 7.01 10.88
N MET A 369 24.42 8.17 11.52
CA MET A 369 25.50 9.12 11.79
C MET A 369 26.68 8.41 12.48
N LYS A 370 27.83 8.39 11.81
CA LYS A 370 29.06 7.76 12.33
C LYS A 370 29.57 8.54 13.54
N GLN A 371 30.15 7.82 14.51
CA GLN A 371 30.95 8.40 15.59
C GLN A 371 32.43 8.05 15.36
N THR A 372 32.98 8.57 14.27
CA THR A 372 34.40 8.39 13.95
C THR A 372 35.22 9.33 14.82
N LYS A 373 35.98 8.79 15.76
CA LYS A 373 36.92 9.54 16.59
C LYS A 373 38.08 10.10 15.76
N SER A 374 38.58 11.28 16.13
CA SER A 374 39.74 11.88 15.45
C SER A 374 41.05 11.21 15.86
N ASN A 375 41.11 10.71 17.10
CA ASN A 375 42.33 10.24 17.77
C ASN A 375 43.45 11.29 17.84
N LEU A 376 43.13 12.57 17.67
CA LEU A 376 44.06 13.67 17.88
C LEU A 376 44.23 13.91 19.40
N PRO A 377 45.44 14.21 19.88
CA PRO A 377 45.64 14.55 21.28
C PRO A 377 44.88 15.84 21.62
N ALA A 378 44.23 15.86 22.78
CA ALA A 378 43.64 17.07 23.31
C ALA A 378 44.73 18.10 23.64
N GLU A 379 44.43 19.37 23.42
CA GLU A 379 45.29 20.52 23.72
C GLU A 379 44.70 21.32 24.89
N PRO A 380 44.79 20.81 26.14
CA PRO A 380 44.13 21.43 27.30
C PRO A 380 44.62 22.85 27.62
N ASP A 381 45.84 23.18 27.20
CA ASP A 381 46.47 24.50 27.40
C ASP A 381 46.14 25.50 26.27
N SER A 382 45.19 25.19 25.39
CA SER A 382 44.80 26.11 24.31
C SER A 382 44.00 27.30 24.86
N ASP A 383 44.47 28.52 24.57
CA ASP A 383 43.74 29.78 24.85
C ASP A 383 42.47 29.95 23.99
N ASN A 384 42.34 29.16 22.91
CA ASN A 384 41.25 29.28 21.96
C ASN A 384 40.03 28.48 22.42
N LEU A 385 38.86 29.12 22.41
CA LEU A 385 37.58 28.47 22.68
C LEU A 385 37.20 27.55 21.51
N ILE A 386 37.34 28.04 20.28
CA ILE A 386 37.08 27.31 19.03
C ILE A 386 38.30 27.46 18.13
N SER A 387 38.76 26.37 17.53
CA SER A 387 39.84 26.36 16.53
C SER A 387 39.47 25.48 15.35
N LEU A 388 39.53 26.02 14.14
CA LEU A 388 39.43 25.29 12.88
C LEU A 388 40.82 25.28 12.26
N GLN A 389 41.37 24.09 12.03
CA GLN A 389 42.73 23.90 11.53
C GLN A 389 42.71 23.08 10.24
N HIS A 390 43.13 23.70 9.15
CA HIS A 390 43.20 23.12 7.80
C HIS A 390 41.93 22.40 7.36
N VAL A 391 40.76 22.98 7.68
CA VAL A 391 39.46 22.32 7.46
C VAL A 391 39.17 22.19 5.97
N GLN A 392 38.86 20.96 5.57
CA GLN A 392 38.44 20.57 4.24
C GLN A 392 37.02 20.03 4.30
N PHE A 393 36.12 20.64 3.52
CA PHE A 393 34.71 20.25 3.51
C PHE A 393 34.04 20.50 2.17
N GLY A 394 33.07 19.66 1.83
CA GLY A 394 32.14 19.85 0.73
C GLY A 394 30.98 18.86 0.84
N TYR A 395 29.77 19.29 0.45
CA TYR A 395 28.54 18.50 0.58
C TYR A 395 28.53 17.23 -0.31
N ALA A 396 29.24 17.27 -1.44
CA ALA A 396 29.43 16.13 -2.34
C ALA A 396 30.90 15.70 -2.33
N ASP A 397 31.19 14.41 -2.48
CA ASP A 397 32.56 13.87 -2.36
C ASP A 397 33.57 14.56 -3.29
N ASN A 398 33.17 14.88 -4.52
CA ASN A 398 34.06 15.38 -5.57
C ASN A 398 34.20 16.91 -5.64
N ASP A 399 33.54 17.68 -4.76
CA ASP A 399 33.63 19.15 -4.79
C ASP A 399 33.80 19.73 -3.38
N LEU A 400 34.97 20.32 -3.13
CA LEU A 400 35.31 20.94 -1.85
C LEU A 400 34.91 22.42 -1.86
N LEU A 401 33.93 22.76 -1.02
CA LEU A 401 33.55 24.13 -0.71
C LEU A 401 34.67 24.85 0.08
N MET A 402 35.29 24.14 1.02
CA MET A 402 36.41 24.60 1.83
C MET A 402 37.61 23.69 1.57
N LYS A 403 38.75 24.27 1.18
CA LYS A 403 39.98 23.52 0.82
C LYS A 403 41.09 23.59 1.86
N ASP A 404 41.14 24.69 2.61
CA ASP A 404 42.12 24.92 3.69
C ASP A 404 41.62 26.07 4.59
N TYR A 405 40.59 25.82 5.38
CA TYR A 405 39.97 26.84 6.22
C TYR A 405 40.57 26.83 7.64
N ASN A 406 41.02 28.01 8.08
CA ASN A 406 41.66 28.21 9.38
C ASN A 406 41.00 29.37 10.13
N LEU A 407 40.62 29.17 11.39
CA LEU A 407 39.99 30.18 12.24
C LEU A 407 40.21 29.87 13.73
N ASP A 408 40.70 30.85 14.48
CA ASP A 408 40.83 30.78 15.93
C ASP A 408 39.94 31.84 16.62
N VAL A 409 39.19 31.42 17.63
CA VAL A 409 38.27 32.29 18.39
C VAL A 409 38.55 32.16 19.89
N LYS A 410 38.83 33.29 20.54
CA LYS A 410 39.07 33.36 21.99
C LYS A 410 37.77 33.52 22.78
N ARG A 411 37.79 33.17 24.07
CA ARG A 411 36.63 33.35 24.96
C ARG A 411 36.24 34.84 25.03
N GLY A 412 34.95 35.12 24.90
CA GLY A 412 34.39 36.49 24.95
C GLY A 412 34.54 37.30 23.65
N GLN A 413 35.19 36.75 22.63
CA GLN A 413 35.38 37.42 21.35
C GLN A 413 34.10 37.36 20.51
N GLN A 414 33.71 38.49 19.93
CA GLN A 414 32.64 38.57 18.92
C GLN A 414 33.26 38.45 17.52
N VAL A 415 32.75 37.51 16.72
CA VAL A 415 33.26 37.23 15.38
C VAL A 415 32.13 37.39 14.36
N ALA A 416 32.38 38.19 13.32
CA ALA A 416 31.44 38.38 12.22
C ALA A 416 31.98 37.69 10.95
N ILE A 417 31.16 36.82 10.35
CA ILE A 417 31.48 36.12 9.10
C ILE A 417 30.77 36.81 7.94
N VAL A 418 31.52 37.51 7.10
CA VAL A 418 31.00 38.31 5.98
C VAL A 418 31.53 37.79 4.64
N GLY A 419 30.71 37.80 3.60
CA GLY A 419 31.09 37.37 2.26
C GLY A 419 29.89 37.23 1.33
N PRO A 420 30.11 37.04 0.01
CA PRO A 420 29.03 36.86 -0.96
C PRO A 420 28.23 35.57 -0.69
N THR A 421 27.05 35.45 -1.29
CA THR A 421 26.27 34.20 -1.28
C THR A 421 27.11 33.06 -1.83
N GLY A 422 27.10 31.89 -1.18
CA GLY A 422 27.93 30.75 -1.56
C GLY A 422 29.34 30.73 -0.93
N ALA A 423 29.77 31.77 -0.21
CA ALA A 423 31.08 31.79 0.46
C ALA A 423 31.23 30.81 1.65
N GLY A 424 30.25 29.94 1.90
CA GLY A 424 30.30 28.95 2.99
C GLY A 424 29.91 29.46 4.39
N LYS A 425 29.34 30.67 4.51
CA LYS A 425 28.96 31.27 5.80
C LYS A 425 28.06 30.35 6.65
N THR A 426 26.94 29.89 6.09
CA THR A 426 26.02 28.95 6.76
C THR A 426 26.68 27.59 7.01
N THR A 427 27.55 27.17 6.09
CA THR A 427 28.30 25.90 6.23
C THR A 427 29.19 25.89 7.46
N ILE A 428 29.84 27.02 7.81
CA ILE A 428 30.64 27.10 9.04
C ILE A 428 29.79 26.77 10.26
N ILE A 429 28.57 27.32 10.33
CA ILE A 429 27.65 27.06 11.43
C ILE A 429 27.26 25.58 11.48
N ASN A 430 26.95 24.97 10.32
CA ASN A 430 26.64 23.54 10.22
C ASN A 430 27.79 22.63 10.69
N LEU A 431 29.03 23.04 10.47
CA LEU A 431 30.23 22.31 10.90
C LEU A 431 30.50 22.46 12.40
N LEU A 432 30.24 23.64 12.98
CA LEU A 432 30.36 23.86 14.43
C LEU A 432 29.36 23.02 15.23
N GLU A 433 28.11 22.94 14.77
CA GLU A 433 27.04 22.10 15.34
C GLU A 433 27.21 20.59 15.01
N ARG A 434 28.25 20.26 14.23
CA ARG A 434 28.56 18.92 13.73
C ARG A 434 27.34 18.24 13.10
N PHE A 435 26.58 19.00 12.30
CA PHE A 435 25.57 18.44 11.41
C PHE A 435 26.24 17.66 10.26
N TYR A 436 27.42 18.13 9.85
CA TYR A 436 28.29 17.48 8.90
C TYR A 436 29.67 17.23 9.52
N ASP A 437 30.27 16.09 9.21
CA ASP A 437 31.68 15.83 9.53
C ASP A 437 32.59 16.38 8.41
N ILE A 438 33.77 16.87 8.79
CA ILE A 438 34.80 17.37 7.86
C ILE A 438 35.47 16.21 7.11
N LYS A 439 35.97 16.48 5.90
CA LYS A 439 36.73 15.51 5.10
C LYS A 439 38.22 15.50 5.45
N GLY A 440 38.74 16.62 5.96
CA GLY A 440 40.14 16.79 6.36
C GLY A 440 40.29 17.96 7.34
N GLY A 441 41.42 17.98 8.06
CA GLY A 441 41.69 18.96 9.12
C GLY A 441 41.11 18.57 10.49
N SER A 442 40.93 19.57 11.35
CA SER A 442 40.31 19.42 12.68
C SER A 442 39.47 20.64 13.06
N ILE A 443 38.39 20.40 13.81
CA ILE A 443 37.61 21.44 14.48
C ILE A 443 37.67 21.10 15.97
N LYS A 444 38.16 22.03 16.80
CA LYS A 444 38.38 21.82 18.23
C LYS A 444 37.54 22.78 19.06
N LEU A 445 36.94 22.27 20.15
CA LEU A 445 36.30 23.03 21.22
C LEU A 445 37.14 22.90 22.48
N LYS A 446 37.67 24.02 23.01
CA LYS A 446 38.58 24.04 24.18
C LYS A 446 39.72 23.01 24.04
N GLY A 447 40.35 22.98 22.86
CA GLY A 447 41.46 22.07 22.55
C GLY A 447 41.10 20.60 22.26
N THR A 448 39.83 20.19 22.37
CA THR A 448 39.40 18.81 22.04
C THR A 448 38.69 18.78 20.68
N ASP A 449 39.06 17.86 19.79
CA ASP A 449 38.40 17.74 18.47
C ASP A 449 36.92 17.36 18.64
N THR A 450 36.04 18.03 17.90
CA THR A 450 34.58 17.85 18.00
C THR A 450 34.13 16.43 17.63
N ARG A 451 34.96 15.67 16.91
CA ARG A 451 34.73 14.25 16.61
C ARG A 451 34.92 13.33 17.80
N ASP A 452 35.69 13.74 18.80
CA ASP A 452 35.94 12.98 20.02
C ASP A 452 34.94 13.27 21.13
N LEU A 453 34.09 14.28 20.94
CA LEU A 453 32.96 14.61 21.80
C LEU A 453 31.68 13.91 21.33
N ASP A 454 30.80 13.59 22.27
CA ASP A 454 29.44 13.19 21.91
C ASP A 454 28.70 14.39 21.28
N ARG A 455 27.81 14.14 20.32
CA ARG A 455 27.11 15.22 19.62
C ARG A 455 26.17 16.00 20.54
N GLU A 456 25.53 15.33 21.50
CA GLU A 456 24.63 15.99 22.45
C GLU A 456 25.43 16.88 23.42
N ASP A 457 26.57 16.38 23.90
CA ASP A 457 27.50 17.15 24.73
C ASP A 457 28.08 18.35 23.98
N LEU A 458 28.55 18.15 22.74
CA LEU A 458 29.03 19.24 21.88
C LEU A 458 27.97 20.33 21.72
N ARG A 459 26.74 19.95 21.34
CA ARG A 459 25.65 20.91 21.08
C ARG A 459 25.15 21.61 22.33
N SER A 460 25.30 21.02 23.52
CA SER A 460 24.96 21.69 24.78
C SER A 460 25.79 22.96 25.05
N HIS A 461 26.93 23.10 24.35
CA HIS A 461 27.80 24.27 24.42
C HIS A 461 27.44 25.38 23.42
N PHE A 462 26.51 25.13 22.50
CA PHE A 462 26.10 26.07 21.46
C PHE A 462 24.64 26.53 21.66
N ALA A 463 24.39 27.80 21.34
CA ALA A 463 23.05 28.34 21.21
C ALA A 463 22.94 28.94 19.81
N MET A 464 21.95 28.46 19.04
CA MET A 464 21.75 28.84 17.65
C MET A 464 20.42 29.60 17.49
N VAL A 465 20.47 30.74 16.79
CA VAL A 465 19.29 31.46 16.33
C VAL A 465 19.34 31.50 14.80
N LEU A 466 18.44 30.74 14.17
CA LEU A 466 18.34 30.65 12.70
C LEU A 466 17.62 31.87 12.12
N GLN A 467 17.90 32.19 10.85
CA GLN A 467 17.17 33.25 10.13
C GLN A 467 15.67 32.90 10.01
N ASP A 468 15.39 31.66 9.60
CA ASP A 468 14.05 31.07 9.64
C ASP A 468 13.91 30.29 10.95
N THR A 469 13.63 30.99 12.04
CA THR A 469 13.39 30.33 13.32
C THR A 469 12.13 29.49 13.26
N LEU A 470 12.25 28.20 13.59
CA LEU A 470 11.13 27.37 14.06
C LEU A 470 10.74 27.83 15.48
N ALA A 471 10.28 29.07 15.58
CA ALA A 471 9.64 29.57 16.78
C ALA A 471 8.29 28.86 16.89
N LEU A 472 8.04 28.19 18.01
CA LEU A 472 6.76 27.54 18.39
C LEU A 472 6.61 26.10 17.89
N TYR A 473 7.05 25.15 18.73
CA TYR A 473 6.23 23.95 18.90
C TYR A 473 4.85 24.42 19.40
N TRP A 474 3.77 23.74 18.99
CA TRP A 474 2.37 24.02 19.35
C TRP A 474 2.06 23.85 20.86
N ASP A 475 3.02 24.07 21.74
CA ASP A 475 2.89 24.00 23.19
C ASP A 475 2.93 25.38 23.84
N ASP A 476 2.24 25.48 24.98
CA ASP A 476 1.99 26.69 25.76
C ASP A 476 3.31 27.44 26.08
N PHE A 477 3.35 28.75 25.84
CA PHE A 477 4.51 29.63 26.04
C PHE A 477 5.12 29.58 27.46
N ARG A 478 4.41 28.98 28.43
CA ARG A 478 4.83 28.88 29.84
C ARG A 478 6.05 27.99 30.08
N GLN A 479 6.45 27.14 29.15
CA GLN A 479 7.67 26.33 29.33
C GLN A 479 8.97 27.11 29.07
N LEU A 480 8.90 28.38 28.65
CA LEU A 480 10.03 29.28 28.45
C LEU A 480 10.47 30.04 29.71
N GLU A 481 9.97 29.66 30.90
CA GLU A 481 10.54 30.17 32.16
C GLU A 481 12.00 29.69 32.27
N VAL A 482 12.89 30.59 31.86
CA VAL A 482 14.31 30.58 32.15
C VAL A 482 14.45 30.34 33.65
N ARG A 483 14.92 29.15 34.03
CA ARG A 483 15.37 28.94 35.41
C ARG A 483 16.54 29.89 35.66
N PRO A 484 16.49 30.69 36.74
CA PRO A 484 17.47 31.74 37.01
C PRO A 484 18.90 31.23 37.14
#